data_AF-A0AAU9IP66-F1
#
_entry.id   AF-A0AAU9IP66-F1
#
_cell.length_a   1.000
_cell.length_b   1.000
_cell.length_c   1.000
_cell.angle_alpha   90.00
_cell.angle_beta   90.00
_cell.angle_gamma   90.00
#
_symmetry.space_group_name_H-M   'P 1'
#
loop_
_entity.id
_entity.type
_entity.pdbx_description
1 polymer ?
#
loop_
_entity_poly.entity_id
_entity_poly.type
_entity_poly.pdbx_seq_one_letter_code
_entity_poly.pdbx_strand_id
1 'polypeptide(L)'
;MVVCATNAGTSAVITKKRGKGDIITIPEIIERYRKFMRGIDMFDQNMTYYSYPHRTIKWWKNCFFYFLEIALNNSYILYKNRMISLNQKFLSYDKYRIQIAVSLCEKSKARRENKTVINQAISGIHWIIKIENTKECIG
;
A
#
# COMPACT_ATOMS: atom_id res chain seq x y z
N MET A 1 11.72 -28.47 -32.83
CA MET A 1 11.04 -27.69 -33.88
C MET A 1 9.55 -28.01 -33.78
N VAL A 2 8.78 -27.19 -33.05
CA VAL A 2 7.32 -27.36 -32.98
C VAL A 2 6.72 -26.39 -34.00
N VAL A 3 6.22 -26.97 -35.09
CA VAL A 3 5.49 -26.27 -36.14
C VAL A 3 4.02 -26.33 -35.75
N CYS A 4 3.40 -25.18 -35.48
CA CYS A 4 1.94 -25.05 -35.55
C CYS A 4 1.62 -23.81 -36.38
N ALA A 5 1.22 -24.05 -37.63
CA ALA A 5 0.60 -23.07 -38.48
C ALA A 5 -0.93 -23.20 -38.36
N THR A 6 -1.59 -22.12 -37.98
CA THR A 6 -3.00 -21.88 -38.32
C THR A 6 -3.14 -20.40 -38.64
N ASN A 7 -3.53 -20.13 -39.89
CA ASN A 7 -3.87 -18.82 -40.41
C ASN A 7 -4.88 -18.10 -39.49
N ALA A 8 -4.43 -17.08 -38.79
CA ALA A 8 -5.26 -16.00 -38.26
C ALA A 8 -4.49 -14.70 -38.53
N GLY A 9 -5.19 -13.72 -39.09
CA GLY A 9 -4.62 -12.54 -39.75
C GLY A 9 -3.47 -11.87 -38.99
N THR A 10 -2.48 -11.47 -39.78
CA THR A 10 -1.63 -10.29 -39.53
C THR A 10 -1.02 -10.22 -38.12
N SER A 11 -0.11 -11.13 -37.78
CA SER A 11 0.71 -10.95 -36.58
C SER A 11 1.79 -9.90 -36.84
N ALA A 12 1.62 -8.71 -36.29
CA ALA A 12 2.67 -7.70 -36.26
C ALA A 12 3.92 -8.30 -35.59
N VAL A 13 5.00 -8.46 -36.36
CA VAL A 13 6.28 -8.96 -35.85
C VAL A 13 7.05 -7.78 -35.28
N ILE A 14 7.34 -7.81 -33.98
CA ILE A 14 8.03 -6.71 -33.30
C ILE A 14 9.50 -7.07 -33.13
N THR A 15 10.38 -6.16 -33.54
CA THR A 15 11.83 -6.29 -33.46
C THR A 15 12.36 -5.70 -32.15
N LYS A 16 13.02 -6.52 -31.32
CA LYS A 16 13.78 -6.04 -30.15
C LYS A 16 15.27 -6.27 -30.35
N LYS A 17 16.09 -5.27 -29.98
CA LYS A 17 17.54 -5.43 -29.87
C LYS A 17 17.89 -6.12 -28.55
N ARG A 18 18.68 -7.19 -28.61
CA ARG A 18 19.35 -7.75 -27.42
C ARG A 18 20.68 -7.03 -27.22
N GLY A 19 21.27 -7.10 -26.03
CA GLY A 19 22.46 -6.32 -25.64
C GLY A 19 23.65 -6.34 -26.60
N LYS A 20 23.78 -7.33 -27.49
CA LYS A 20 24.80 -7.42 -28.56
C LYS A 20 24.36 -6.87 -29.94
N GLY A 21 23.22 -6.21 -30.04
CA GLY A 21 22.71 -5.59 -31.28
C GLY A 21 21.83 -6.50 -32.13
N ASP A 22 21.75 -7.80 -31.82
CA ASP A 22 20.93 -8.75 -32.58
C ASP A 22 19.44 -8.38 -32.52
N ILE A 23 18.85 -8.29 -33.71
CA ILE A 23 17.43 -7.99 -33.89
C ILE A 23 16.68 -9.31 -33.87
N ILE A 24 15.82 -9.50 -32.86
CA ILE A 24 14.99 -10.70 -32.73
C ILE A 24 13.55 -10.33 -33.09
N THR A 25 12.97 -11.09 -34.01
CA THR A 25 11.57 -11.05 -34.37
C THR A 25 10.75 -11.85 -33.36
N ILE A 26 9.80 -11.19 -32.71
CA ILE A 26 8.93 -11.81 -31.70
C ILE A 26 7.46 -11.67 -32.16
N PRO A 27 6.67 -12.75 -32.11
CA PRO A 27 5.23 -12.69 -32.34
C PRO A 27 4.50 -11.73 -31.40
N GLU A 28 3.50 -11.01 -31.91
CA GLU A 28 2.68 -10.08 -31.11
C GLU A 28 2.08 -10.75 -29.87
N ILE A 29 1.59 -11.99 -29.99
CA ILE A 29 1.00 -12.75 -28.88
C ILE A 29 1.96 -12.87 -27.69
N ILE A 30 3.25 -13.08 -27.97
CA ILE A 30 4.30 -13.23 -26.94
C ILE A 30 4.60 -11.86 -26.32
N GLU A 31 4.61 -10.80 -27.12
CA GLU A 31 4.82 -9.46 -26.57
C GLU A 31 3.64 -9.02 -25.69
N ARG A 32 2.41 -9.26 -26.17
CA ARG A 32 1.19 -8.97 -25.44
C ARG A 32 1.18 -9.72 -24.10
N TYR A 33 1.50 -11.00 -24.11
CA TYR A 33 1.67 -11.79 -22.89
C TYR A 33 2.69 -11.16 -21.92
N ARG A 34 3.90 -10.86 -22.40
CA ARG A 34 4.95 -10.22 -21.57
C ARG A 34 4.53 -8.86 -21.02
N LYS A 35 3.73 -8.09 -21.77
CA LYS A 35 3.26 -6.77 -21.36
C LYS A 35 2.31 -6.87 -20.15
N PHE A 36 1.41 -7.86 -20.15
CA PHE A 36 0.40 -8.00 -19.09
C PHE A 36 0.88 -8.84 -17.90
N MET A 37 1.77 -9.81 -18.11
CA MET A 37 2.25 -10.72 -17.05
C MET A 37 3.18 -10.04 -16.04
N ARG A 38 3.81 -8.92 -16.42
CA ARG A 38 4.71 -8.13 -15.56
C ARG A 38 4.09 -7.62 -14.25
N GLY A 39 2.76 -7.56 -14.16
CA GLY A 39 2.08 -7.09 -12.94
C GLY A 39 2.34 -8.00 -11.73
N ILE A 40 2.33 -9.32 -11.95
CA ILE A 40 2.54 -10.32 -10.88
C ILE A 40 4.01 -10.31 -10.45
N ASP A 41 4.94 -10.29 -11.41
CA ASP A 41 6.39 -10.25 -11.12
C ASP A 41 6.75 -9.01 -10.29
N MET A 42 6.17 -7.85 -10.61
CA MET A 42 6.42 -6.61 -9.89
C MET A 42 5.85 -6.67 -8.46
N PHE A 43 4.69 -7.30 -8.27
CA PHE A 43 4.13 -7.51 -6.94
C PHE A 43 4.98 -8.49 -6.12
N ASP A 44 5.42 -9.60 -6.70
CA ASP A 44 6.27 -10.59 -6.03
C ASP A 44 7.64 -10.00 -5.65
N GLN A 45 8.20 -9.18 -6.53
CA GLN A 45 9.41 -8.42 -6.27
C GLN A 45 9.19 -7.41 -5.12
N ASN A 46 8.08 -6.66 -5.12
CA ASN A 46 7.75 -5.75 -4.02
C ASN A 46 7.56 -6.51 -2.70
N MET A 47 6.84 -7.63 -2.72
CA MET A 47 6.63 -8.50 -1.56
C MET A 47 7.97 -8.96 -0.98
N THR A 48 8.94 -9.28 -1.83
CA THR A 48 10.29 -9.69 -1.39
C THR A 48 11.07 -8.53 -0.78
N TYR A 49 11.07 -7.34 -1.41
CA TYR A 49 11.81 -6.18 -0.91
C TYR A 49 11.26 -5.61 0.39
N TYR A 50 9.95 -5.69 0.56
CA TYR A 50 9.22 -5.02 1.62
C TYR A 50 8.60 -5.99 2.63
N SER A 51 8.99 -7.27 2.55
CA SER A 51 8.45 -8.38 3.31
C SER A 51 8.53 -8.15 4.81
N TYR A 52 7.52 -8.61 5.53
CA TYR A 52 7.47 -8.61 6.99
C TYR A 52 8.37 -9.73 7.55
N PRO A 53 9.53 -9.43 8.17
CA PRO A 53 10.54 -10.44 8.49
C PRO A 53 10.22 -11.27 9.75
N HIS A 54 9.06 -11.09 10.38
CA HIS A 54 8.80 -11.77 11.64
C HIS A 54 8.35 -13.22 11.42
N ARG A 55 9.22 -14.15 11.84
CA ARG A 55 8.88 -15.57 11.93
C ARG A 55 7.71 -15.74 12.88
N THR A 56 6.58 -16.18 12.35
CA THR A 56 5.36 -16.39 13.12
C THR A 56 4.95 -17.85 13.08
N ILE A 57 4.77 -18.46 14.26
CA ILE A 57 4.39 -19.88 14.40
C ILE A 57 2.95 -20.15 13.93
N LYS A 58 2.08 -19.14 13.99
CA LYS A 58 0.66 -19.26 13.63
C LYS A 58 0.43 -18.92 12.15
N TRP A 59 0.12 -19.92 11.34
CA TRP A 59 -0.09 -19.79 9.88
C TRP A 59 -1.09 -18.69 9.48
N TRP A 60 -2.18 -18.50 10.23
CA TRP A 60 -3.18 -17.47 9.92
C TRP A 60 -2.62 -16.05 9.93
N LYS A 61 -1.57 -15.78 10.75
CA LYS A 61 -0.93 -14.46 10.78
C LYS A 61 -0.18 -14.20 9.47
N ASN A 62 0.47 -15.22 8.90
CA ASN A 62 1.12 -15.10 7.60
C ASN A 62 0.10 -14.79 6.51
N CYS A 63 -1.06 -15.46 6.51
CA CYS A 63 -2.14 -15.13 5.57
C CYS A 63 -2.63 -13.69 5.75
N PHE A 64 -2.85 -13.24 6.98
CA PHE A 64 -3.28 -11.87 7.25
C PHE A 64 -2.29 -10.83 6.73
N PHE A 65 -1.00 -10.97 7.04
CA PHE A 65 0.01 -10.03 6.56
C PHE A 65 0.17 -10.08 5.05
N TYR A 66 0.05 -11.25 4.43
CA TYR A 66 0.06 -11.38 2.98
C TYR A 66 -1.10 -10.61 2.32
N PHE A 67 -2.32 -10.74 2.85
CA PHE A 67 -3.46 -9.96 2.35
C PHE A 67 -3.29 -8.46 2.59
N LEU A 68 -2.67 -8.07 3.70
CA LEU A 68 -2.36 -6.67 4.00
C LEU A 68 -1.38 -6.09 2.97
N GLU A 69 -0.32 -6.82 2.61
CA GLU A 69 0.64 -6.40 1.59
C GLU A 69 -0.01 -6.31 0.19
N ILE A 70 -0.90 -7.25 -0.18
CA ILE A 70 -1.70 -7.16 -1.41
C ILE A 70 -2.53 -5.87 -1.41
N ALA A 71 -3.28 -5.62 -0.33
CA ALA A 71 -4.12 -4.44 -0.22
C ALA A 71 -3.31 -3.14 -0.33
N LEU A 72 -2.13 -3.09 0.29
CA LEU A 72 -1.25 -1.93 0.27
C LEU A 72 -0.63 -1.70 -1.12
N ASN A 73 -0.18 -2.76 -1.81
CA ASN A 73 0.30 -2.63 -3.19
C ASN A 73 -0.82 -2.15 -4.13
N ASN A 74 -2.03 -2.70 -3.99
CA ASN A 74 -3.18 -2.29 -4.79
C ASN A 74 -3.58 -0.83 -4.52
N SER A 75 -3.59 -0.40 -3.26
CA SER A 75 -3.88 1.01 -2.92
C SER A 75 -2.82 1.96 -3.47
N TYR A 76 -1.55 1.54 -3.52
CA TYR A 76 -0.48 2.31 -4.12
C TYR A 76 -0.65 2.49 -5.63
N ILE A 77 -1.05 1.43 -6.35
CA ILE A 77 -1.36 1.52 -7.79
C ILE A 77 -2.47 2.54 -8.03
N LEU A 78 -3.54 2.49 -7.24
CA LEU A 78 -4.64 3.46 -7.33
C LEU A 78 -4.18 4.90 -7.02
N TYR A 79 -3.40 5.08 -5.95
CA TYR A 79 -2.81 6.37 -5.60
C TYR A 79 -1.96 6.94 -6.73
N LYS A 80 -1.06 6.13 -7.30
CA LYS A 80 -0.20 6.51 -8.41
C LYS A 80 -1.01 6.92 -9.64
N ASN A 81 -2.01 6.12 -10.01
CA ASN A 81 -2.91 6.44 -11.13
C ASN A 81 -3.64 7.78 -10.90
N ARG A 82 -4.11 8.02 -9.68
CA ARG A 82 -4.75 9.29 -9.32
C ARG A 82 -3.79 10.47 -9.41
N MET A 83 -2.57 10.35 -8.88
CA MET A 83 -1.56 11.43 -8.97
C MET A 83 -1.18 11.73 -10.42
N ILE A 84 -1.03 10.69 -11.25
CA ILE A 84 -0.78 10.84 -12.70
C ILE A 84 -1.93 11.60 -13.36
N SER A 85 -3.19 11.23 -13.07
CA SER A 85 -4.36 11.92 -13.62
C SER A 85 -4.45 13.40 -13.23
N LEU A 86 -3.91 13.76 -12.06
CA LEU A 86 -3.83 15.13 -11.57
C LEU A 86 -2.57 15.86 -12.04
N ASN A 87 -1.74 15.21 -12.86
CA ASN A 87 -0.42 15.68 -13.28
C ASN A 87 0.50 16.08 -12.10
N GLN A 88 0.38 15.36 -10.99
CA GLN A 88 1.13 15.59 -9.76
C GLN A 88 2.22 14.54 -9.58
N LYS A 89 3.29 14.94 -8.88
CA LYS A 89 4.33 14.01 -8.44
C LYS A 89 3.75 13.08 -7.38
N PHE A 90 3.99 11.78 -7.53
CA PHE A 90 3.63 10.76 -6.54
C PHE A 90 4.86 10.34 -5.73
N LEU A 91 4.59 9.84 -4.53
CA LEU A 91 5.61 9.29 -3.64
C LEU A 91 6.16 7.95 -4.16
N SER A 92 7.42 7.70 -3.86
CA SER A 92 7.99 6.35 -3.97
C SER A 92 7.30 5.39 -3.00
N TYR A 93 7.29 4.10 -3.32
CA TYR A 93 6.51 3.10 -2.59
C TYR A 93 6.90 2.96 -1.12
N ASP A 94 8.19 3.05 -0.80
CA ASP A 94 8.74 3.12 0.56
C ASP A 94 8.17 4.30 1.35
N LYS A 95 8.20 5.50 0.78
CA LYS A 95 7.69 6.72 1.43
C LYS A 95 6.17 6.65 1.63
N TYR A 96 5.46 6.11 0.64
CA TYR A 96 4.03 5.88 0.73
C TYR A 96 3.67 4.93 1.88
N ARG A 97 4.41 3.82 2.04
CA ARG A 97 4.23 2.87 3.16
C ARG A 97 4.44 3.54 4.51
N ILE A 98 5.51 4.31 4.67
CA ILE A 98 5.80 5.04 5.91
C ILE A 98 4.68 6.02 6.23
N GLN A 99 4.22 6.81 5.25
CA GLN A 99 3.12 7.74 5.47
C GLN A 99 1.81 7.05 5.89
N ILE A 100 1.46 5.93 5.24
CA ILE A 100 0.28 5.16 5.65
C ILE A 100 0.46 4.64 7.08
N ALA A 101 1.59 4.04 7.41
CA ALA A 101 1.86 3.52 8.75
C ALA A 101 1.75 4.61 9.82
N VAL A 102 2.36 5.78 9.58
CA VAL A 102 2.28 6.94 10.47
C VAL A 102 0.82 7.40 10.65
N SER A 103 0.10 7.59 9.55
CA SER A 103 -1.30 8.05 9.59
C SER A 103 -2.22 7.09 10.33
N LEU A 104 -1.98 5.78 10.24
CA LEU A 104 -2.74 4.76 10.96
C LEU A 104 -2.40 4.76 12.46
N CYS A 105 -1.13 4.93 12.80
CA CYS A 105 -0.69 5.06 14.18
C CYS A 105 -1.29 6.30 14.86
N GLU A 106 -1.27 7.45 14.19
CA GLU A 106 -1.85 8.70 14.68
C GLU A 106 -3.36 8.57 14.92
N LYS A 107 -4.10 8.03 13.95
CA LYS A 107 -5.54 7.76 14.11
C LYS A 107 -5.82 6.82 15.27
N SER A 108 -4.97 5.81 15.49
CA SER A 108 -5.11 4.86 16.59
C SER A 108 -4.87 5.51 17.95
N LYS A 109 -3.83 6.37 18.06
CA LYS A 109 -3.55 7.15 19.27
C LYS A 109 -4.71 8.08 19.62
N ALA A 110 -5.19 8.86 18.64
CA ALA A 110 -6.33 9.75 18.82
C ALA A 110 -7.59 8.99 19.28
N ARG A 111 -7.85 7.79 18.73
CA ARG A 111 -8.98 6.96 19.17
C ARG A 111 -8.82 6.50 20.63
N ARG A 112 -7.60 6.15 21.04
CA ARG A 112 -7.32 5.72 22.42
C ARG A 112 -7.49 6.86 23.41
N GLU A 113 -7.00 8.05 23.06
CA GLU A 113 -7.14 9.28 23.86
C GLU A 113 -8.60 9.69 24.02
N ASN A 114 -9.39 9.66 22.93
CA ASN A 114 -10.83 9.93 23.00
C ASN A 114 -11.56 8.92 23.89
N LYS A 115 -11.19 7.64 23.85
CA LYS A 115 -11.78 6.61 24.72
C LYS A 115 -11.44 6.87 26.19
N THR A 116 -10.22 7.31 26.50
CA THR A 116 -9.85 7.68 27.89
C THR A 116 -10.60 8.92 28.37
N VAL A 117 -10.77 9.94 27.53
CA VAL A 117 -11.53 11.16 27.86
C VAL A 117 -13.00 10.82 28.12
N ILE A 118 -13.61 10.01 27.25
CA ILE A 118 -15.01 9.57 27.42
C ILE A 118 -15.16 8.73 28.69
N ASN A 119 -14.25 7.78 28.93
CA ASN A 119 -14.30 6.97 30.16
C ASN A 119 -14.13 7.83 31.42
N GLN A 120 -13.28 8.85 31.39
CA GLN A 120 -13.09 9.79 32.50
C GLN A 120 -14.30 10.71 32.71
N ALA A 121 -14.97 11.12 31.62
CA ALA A 121 -16.21 11.89 31.69
C ALA A 121 -17.39 11.06 32.21
N ILE A 122 -17.48 9.77 31.85
CA ILE A 122 -18.52 8.84 32.29
C ILE A 122 -18.28 8.38 33.73
N SER A 123 -17.02 8.23 34.17
CA SER A 123 -16.70 7.75 35.53
C SER A 123 -17.01 8.76 36.64
N GLY A 124 -17.58 9.92 36.32
CA GLY A 124 -18.05 10.88 37.33
C GLY A 124 -16.94 11.44 38.22
N ILE A 125 -15.67 11.44 37.77
CA ILE A 125 -14.59 12.12 38.47
C ILE A 125 -14.74 13.61 38.18
N HIS A 126 -15.72 14.23 38.84
CA HIS A 126 -15.82 15.66 39.04
C HIS A 126 -14.55 16.07 39.80
N TRP A 127 -13.54 16.52 39.08
CA TRP A 127 -12.41 17.18 39.72
C TRP A 127 -12.97 18.35 40.53
N ILE A 128 -12.63 18.41 41.82
CA ILE A 128 -12.96 19.57 42.64
C ILE A 128 -12.25 20.76 41.99
N ILE A 129 -12.99 21.57 41.25
CA ILE A 129 -12.58 22.93 40.94
C ILE A 129 -12.57 23.64 42.30
N LYS A 130 -11.38 23.89 42.85
CA LYS A 130 -11.27 24.79 43.99
C LYS A 130 -11.61 26.17 43.44
N ILE A 131 -12.86 26.61 43.62
CA ILE A 131 -13.27 27.96 43.26
C ILE A 131 -12.56 28.89 44.26
N GLU A 132 -11.41 29.42 43.89
CA GLU A 132 -10.80 30.54 44.59
C GLU A 132 -11.62 31.80 44.32
N ASN A 133 -12.69 31.98 45.10
CA ASN A 133 -13.20 33.30 45.45
C ASN A 133 -14.31 33.18 46.50
N THR A 134 -13.92 32.99 47.76
CA THR A 134 -14.69 33.58 48.86
C THR A 134 -14.05 34.91 49.18
N LYS A 135 -14.61 35.99 48.63
CA LYS A 135 -14.34 37.34 49.13
C LYS A 135 -14.77 37.34 50.61
N GLU A 136 -13.83 37.61 51.50
CA GLU A 136 -14.11 37.78 52.94
C GLU A 136 -15.19 38.85 53.10
N CYS A 137 -16.31 38.48 53.73
CA CYS A 137 -17.29 39.46 54.19
C CYS A 137 -16.70 40.15 55.42
N ILE A 138 -16.30 41.40 55.22
CA ILE A 138 -15.85 42.31 56.27
C ILE A 138 -17.09 42.61 57.14
N GLY A 139 -17.05 42.18 58.39
CA GLY A 139 -18.00 42.55 59.44
C GLY A 139 -17.48 43.72 60.26
#